data_AF-A0A967IS85-F1
#
_entry.id   AF-A0A967IS85-F1
#
_cell.length_a   1.000
_cell.length_b   1.000
_cell.length_c   1.000
_cell.angle_alpha   90.00
_cell.angle_beta   90.00
_cell.angle_gamma   90.00
#
_symmetry.space_group_name_H-M   'P 1'
#
loop_
_entity.id
_entity.type
_entity.pdbx_description
1 polymer ?
#
loop_
_entity_poly.entity_id
_entity_poly.type
_entity_poly.pdbx_seq_one_letter_code
_entity_poly.pdbx_strand_id
1 'polypeptide(L)' 'RQGFKWFGSGDGPYKLAKDNVTWALEPTDAPDCVQGTIWSMVEDYEGNLWFGTSDGAPRLDPVNM' A
#
# COMPACT_ATOMS: atom_id res chain seq x y z
N ARG A 1 -12.73 6.53 -5.30
CA ARG A 1 -12.20 5.28 -4.71
C ARG A 1 -12.16 4.18 -5.77
N GLN A 2 -10.96 3.75 -6.20
CA GLN A 2 -10.77 2.79 -7.30
C GLN A 2 -10.90 1.30 -6.88
N GLY A 3 -11.22 1.02 -5.62
CA GLY A 3 -11.50 -0.34 -5.15
C GLY A 3 -10.28 -1.21 -4.88
N PHE A 4 -9.07 -0.67 -4.95
CA PHE A 4 -7.86 -1.37 -4.52
C PHE A 4 -7.93 -1.74 -3.03
N LYS A 5 -7.43 -2.92 -2.70
CA LYS A 5 -7.30 -3.38 -1.31
C LYS A 5 -5.82 -3.47 -0.98
N TRP A 6 -5.43 -2.79 0.09
CA TRP A 6 -4.06 -2.67 0.54
C TRP A 6 -3.92 -3.18 1.97
N PHE A 7 -2.78 -3.76 2.29
CA PHE A 7 -2.49 -4.35 3.57
C PHE A 7 -1.09 -3.95 4.03
N GLY A 8 -0.96 -3.55 5.29
CA GLY A 8 0.35 -3.35 5.90
C GLY A 8 0.97 -4.67 6.35
N SER A 9 2.30 -4.77 6.25
CA SER A 9 3.09 -5.91 6.75
C SER A 9 4.36 -5.44 7.47
N GLY A 10 5.19 -6.39 7.91
CA GLY A 10 6.52 -6.10 8.44
C GLY A 10 7.52 -5.57 7.40
N ASP A 11 7.29 -5.85 6.13
CA ASP A 11 8.19 -5.52 5.02
C ASP A 11 7.60 -4.45 4.08
N GLY A 12 6.60 -3.69 4.57
CA GLY A 12 5.92 -2.65 3.80
C GLY A 12 4.52 -3.03 3.34
N PRO A 13 3.92 -2.25 2.41
CA PRO A 13 2.56 -2.46 1.95
C PRO A 13 2.46 -3.54 0.86
N TYR A 14 1.40 -4.33 0.94
CA TYR A 14 1.01 -5.32 -0.06
C TYR A 14 -0.31 -4.94 -0.70
N LYS A 15 -0.39 -5.11 -2.02
CA LYS A 15 -1.62 -4.95 -2.78
C LYS A 15 -2.28 -6.30 -2.95
N LEU A 16 -3.59 -6.37 -2.71
CA LEU A 16 -4.36 -7.55 -3.08
C LEU A 16 -4.67 -7.49 -4.57
N ALA A 17 -3.99 -8.36 -5.31
CA ALA A 17 -4.27 -8.64 -6.71
C ALA A 17 -5.22 -9.84 -6.81
N LYS A 18 -5.97 -9.87 -7.92
CA LYS A 18 -6.78 -11.02 -8.30
C LYS A 18 -6.41 -11.39 -9.72
N ASP A 19 -5.96 -12.62 -9.94
CA ASP A 19 -5.91 -13.17 -11.29
C ASP A 19 -7.27 -13.80 -11.65
N ASN A 20 -7.33 -14.56 -12.74
CA ASN A 20 -8.59 -15.16 -13.19
C ASN A 20 -9.16 -16.21 -12.21
N VAL A 21 -8.40 -16.65 -11.20
CA VAL A 21 -8.71 -17.83 -10.37
C VAL A 21 -8.48 -17.61 -8.87
N THR A 22 -7.52 -16.78 -8.48
CA THR A 22 -7.02 -16.66 -7.11
C THR A 22 -6.78 -15.20 -6.70
N TRP A 23 -6.81 -14.97 -5.39
CA TRP A 23 -6.40 -13.70 -4.78
C TRP A 23 -4.99 -13.87 -4.22
N ALA A 24 -4.11 -12.92 -4.52
CA ALA A 24 -2.72 -12.94 -4.06
C ALA A 24 -2.34 -11.58 -3.47
N LEU A 25 -1.45 -11.60 -2.47
CA LEU A 25 -0.79 -10.39 -1.97
C LEU A 25 0.52 -10.22 -2.73
N GLU A 26 0.64 -9.11 -3.44
CA GLU A 26 1.84 -8.73 -4.17
C GLU A 26 2.55 -7.61 -3.41
N PRO A 27 3.88 -7.70 -3.23
CA PRO A 27 4.65 -6.60 -2.66
C PRO A 27 4.55 -5.38 -3.58
N THR A 28 4.70 -4.20 -3.00
CA THR A 28 4.67 -2.96 -3.77
C THR A 28 6.02 -2.70 -4.41
N ASP A 29 6.06 -2.66 -5.74
CA ASP A 29 7.26 -2.33 -6.53
C ASP A 29 7.47 -0.82 -6.74
N ALA A 30 6.66 0.02 -6.06
CA ALA A 30 6.73 1.46 -6.23
C ALA A 30 8.16 1.96 -5.95
N PRO A 31 8.74 2.83 -6.81
CA PRO A 31 10.12 3.29 -6.64
C PRO A 31 10.36 4.01 -5.30
N ASP A 32 9.29 4.57 -4.71
CA ASP A 32 9.27 5.16 -3.37
C ASP A 32 8.66 4.22 -2.31
N CYS A 33 8.80 2.90 -2.50
CA CYS A 33 8.15 1.89 -1.68
C CYS A 33 8.38 2.17 -0.19
N VAL A 34 7.28 2.25 0.54
CA VAL A 34 7.29 2.43 1.99
C VAL A 34 7.99 1.24 2.61
N GLN A 35 9.20 1.46 3.10
CA GLN A 35 9.97 0.42 3.77
C GLN A 35 9.63 0.31 5.25
N GLY A 36 9.79 -0.90 5.77
CA GLY A 36 9.62 -1.22 7.18
C GLY A 36 8.19 -1.53 7.58
N THR A 37 8.01 -1.78 8.88
CA THR A 37 6.73 -2.24 9.43
C THR A 37 5.65 -1.16 9.31
N ILE A 38 4.53 -1.55 8.70
CA ILE A 38 3.33 -0.71 8.62
C ILE A 38 2.45 -0.97 9.84
N TRP A 39 2.28 0.05 10.68
CA TRP A 39 1.45 -0.04 11.88
C TRP A 39 0.03 0.50 11.67
N SER A 40 -0.13 1.43 10.74
CA SER A 40 -1.43 2.03 10.42
C SER A 40 -1.46 2.51 8.98
N MET A 41 -2.67 2.65 8.43
CA MET A 41 -2.89 3.13 7.07
C MET A 41 -4.16 3.98 7.01
N VAL A 42 -4.11 5.07 6.24
CA VAL A 42 -5.28 5.92 5.95
C VAL A 42 -5.27 6.39 4.50
N GLU A 43 -6.45 6.51 3.90
CA GLU A 43 -6.63 7.09 2.56
C GLU A 43 -7.08 8.56 2.72
N ASP A 44 -6.44 9.48 1.99
CA ASP A 44 -6.88 10.87 1.93
C ASP A 44 -8.02 11.09 0.92
N TYR A 45 -8.48 12.34 0.79
CA TYR A 45 -9.60 12.68 -0.10
C TYR A 45 -9.23 12.62 -1.59
N GLU A 46 -7.94 12.62 -1.92
CA GLU A 46 -7.42 12.50 -3.30
C GLU A 46 -7.20 11.04 -3.70
N GLY A 47 -7.28 10.12 -2.73
CA GLY A 47 -7.06 8.69 -2.92
C GLY A 47 -5.62 8.24 -2.73
N ASN A 48 -4.75 9.10 -2.18
CA ASN A 48 -3.41 8.68 -1.77
C ASN A 48 -3.49 7.88 -0.47
N LEU A 49 -2.55 6.95 -0.30
CA LEU A 49 -2.41 6.17 0.92
C LEU A 49 -1.26 6.71 1.76
N TRP A 50 -1.53 6.91 3.03
CA TRP A 50 -0.57 7.31 4.05
C TRP A 50 -0.35 6.14 5.00
N PHE A 51 0.92 5.83 5.26
CA PHE A 51 1.30 4.67 6.07
C PHE A 51 2.05 5.12 7.32
N GLY A 52 1.56 4.80 8.51
CA GLY A 52 2.31 5.04 9.73
C GLY A 52 3.38 3.97 9.90
N THR A 53 4.64 4.39 9.83
CA THR A 53 5.82 3.57 10.11
C THR A 53 6.59 4.13 11.30
N SER A 54 7.64 3.43 11.74
CA SER A 54 8.54 3.96 12.78
C SER A 54 9.32 5.19 12.32
N ASP A 55 9.49 5.35 11.00
CA ASP A 55 10.30 6.41 10.38
C ASP A 55 9.46 7.58 9.86
N GLY A 56 8.14 7.55 10.07
CA GLY A 56 7.23 8.65 9.75
C GLY A 56 5.96 8.20 9.06
N ALA A 57 5.45 9.05 8.16
CA ALA A 57 4.20 8.84 7.44
C ALA A 57 4.39 9.00 5.92
N PRO A 58 5.09 8.08 5.24
CA PRO A 58 5.26 8.14 3.81
C PRO A 58 3.93 7.96 3.05
N ARG A 59 3.86 8.60 1.88
CA ARG A 59 2.68 8.67 1.02
C ARG A 59 2.91 7.85 -0.25
N LEU A 60 1.91 7.08 -0.66
CA LEU A 60 1.84 6.37 -1.94
C LEU A 60 0.67 6.92 -2.76
N ASP A 61 0.94 7.26 -4.02
CA ASP A 61 -0.10 7.51 -5.02
C ASP A 61 -0.38 6.19 -5.77
N PRO A 62 -1.50 5.49 -5.50
CA PRO A 62 -1.76 4.19 -6.09
C PRO A 62 -2.19 4.25 -7.57
N VAL A 63 -2.37 5.44 -8.14
CA VAL A 63 -2.81 5.63 -9.53
C VAL A 63 -1.62 5.81 -10.48
N ASN A 64 -0.58 6.50 -10.02
CA ASN A 64 0.58 6.87 -10.82
C ASN A 64 1.86 6.10 -10.44
N MET A 65 1.71 4.88 -9.91
CA MET A 65 2.84 3.97 -9.61
C MET A 65 3.52 3.46 -10.88
#